data_AF-A0A8C3PTR4-F1
#
_entry.id   AF-A0A8C3PTR4-F1
#
_cell.length_a   1.000
_cell.length_b   1.000
_cell.length_c   1.000
_cell.angle_alpha   90.00
_cell.angle_beta   90.00
_cell.angle_gamma   90.00
#
_symmetry.space_group_name_H-M   'P 1'
#
loop_
_entity.id
_entity.type
_entity.pdbx_description
1 polymer ?
#
loop_
_entity_poly.entity_id
_entity_poly.type
_entity_poly.pdbx_seq_one_letter_code
_entity_poly.pdbx_strand_id
1 'polypeptide(L)'
;MHGAKQRPADAHPGQWVLIAPEAATDPPKTPDSEPLFTKLRNPSTGEATLYLFNSGAQQLFEVKAFHEECRSWFIGQTVQQDGRLLFVTPMDPLFLILYYLIKADKEQQGKFQPLDQVVLDSDYPNCPLLLKCADVKQHIHHITEEKEIGSQKFHKYSQEKTLKWLKKKVNQTVKALKGNNISVGERVRAATFISVTQITDSKEDYIRYAHGLISEYIPEDLSKELLKYLGLPEFKSPVPEPPLKMPVQRRAKKK
;
A
#
# COMPACT_ATOMS: atom_id res chain seq x y z
N MET A 1 -16.14 -23.23 7.84
CA MET A 1 -16.12 -22.76 9.24
C MET A 1 -14.97 -23.44 9.96
N HIS A 2 -13.78 -22.83 9.97
CA HIS A 2 -12.66 -23.34 10.77
C HIS A 2 -12.67 -22.59 12.10
N GLY A 3 -12.97 -23.33 13.17
CA GLY A 3 -13.07 -22.80 14.52
C GLY A 3 -11.75 -22.23 15.01
N ALA A 4 -11.81 -21.05 15.61
CA ALA A 4 -10.70 -20.49 16.38
C ALA A 4 -10.43 -21.41 17.58
N LYS A 5 -9.40 -22.25 17.49
CA LYS A 5 -8.93 -23.10 18.57
C LYS A 5 -8.43 -22.17 19.70
N GLN A 6 -9.09 -22.19 20.85
CA GLN A 6 -8.65 -21.42 22.02
C GLN A 6 -7.24 -21.86 22.43
N ARG A 7 -6.36 -20.89 22.69
CA ARG A 7 -4.96 -21.15 23.07
C ARG A 7 -4.91 -21.75 24.49
N PRO A 8 -3.95 -22.65 24.76
CA PRO A 8 -3.74 -23.17 26.12
C PRO A 8 -3.36 -22.05 27.09
N ALA A 9 -3.77 -22.19 28.36
CA ALA A 9 -3.59 -21.17 29.41
C ALA A 9 -2.11 -20.86 29.73
N ASP A 10 -1.21 -21.80 29.45
CA ASP A 10 0.25 -21.67 29.68
C ASP A 10 1.02 -21.27 28.40
N ALA A 11 0.32 -20.90 27.32
CA ALA A 11 0.97 -20.47 26.09
C ALA A 11 1.64 -19.11 26.31
N HIS A 12 2.91 -19.00 25.88
CA HIS A 12 3.63 -17.73 25.89
C HIS A 12 2.83 -16.66 25.13
N PRO A 13 2.86 -15.38 25.57
CA PRO A 13 2.15 -14.31 24.88
C PRO A 13 2.60 -14.26 23.41
N GLY A 14 1.66 -13.99 22.51
CA GLY A 14 1.97 -13.99 21.07
C GLY A 14 3.07 -12.99 20.75
N GLN A 15 4.17 -13.48 20.16
CA GLN A 15 5.30 -12.66 19.75
C GLN A 15 5.16 -12.28 18.28
N TRP A 16 5.63 -11.09 17.94
CA TRP A 16 5.64 -10.57 16.57
C TRP A 16 7.07 -10.18 16.22
N VAL A 17 7.54 -10.57 15.04
CA VAL A 17 8.84 -10.17 14.52
C VAL A 17 8.62 -9.06 13.49
N LEU A 18 9.22 -7.90 13.74
CA LEU A 18 9.08 -6.73 12.88
C LEU A 18 10.44 -6.12 12.54
N ILE A 19 10.57 -5.64 11.31
CA ILE A 19 11.65 -4.77 10.86
C ILE A 19 11.06 -3.38 10.68
N ALA A 20 11.60 -2.41 11.42
CA ALA A 20 11.15 -1.02 11.37
C ALA A 20 12.34 -0.04 11.30
N PRO A 21 12.16 1.11 10.61
CA PRO A 21 13.06 2.23 10.74
C PRO A 21 13.13 2.72 12.19
N GLU A 22 14.29 3.20 12.63
CA GLU A 22 14.48 3.75 13.98
C GLU A 22 13.43 4.82 14.32
N ALA A 23 13.13 5.69 13.35
CA ALA A 23 12.13 6.76 13.47
C ALA A 23 10.69 6.28 13.78
N ALA A 24 10.37 5.01 13.54
CA ALA A 24 9.08 4.42 13.90
C ALA A 24 9.01 4.05 15.40
N THR A 25 10.17 3.90 16.04
CA THR A 25 10.33 3.44 17.43
C THR A 25 11.00 4.48 18.34
N ASP A 26 11.17 5.72 17.86
CA ASP A 26 11.75 6.81 18.64
C ASP A 26 11.01 6.99 19.97
N PRO A 27 11.74 7.17 21.08
CA PRO A 27 11.13 7.32 22.39
C PRO A 27 10.21 8.55 22.42
N PRO A 28 9.06 8.46 23.10
CA PRO A 28 8.11 9.55 23.18
C PRO A 28 8.74 10.77 23.85
N LYS A 29 8.45 11.98 23.32
CA LYS A 29 8.90 13.24 23.94
C LYS A 29 8.05 13.61 25.16
N THR A 30 6.80 13.14 25.19
CA THR A 30 5.84 13.30 26.28
C THR A 30 5.07 12.00 26.51
N PRO A 31 4.53 11.72 27.71
CA PRO A 31 3.84 10.46 28.02
C PRO A 31 2.68 10.12 27.06
N ASP A 32 1.94 11.13 26.59
CA ASP A 32 0.81 10.96 25.66
C ASP A 32 1.22 10.84 24.18
N SER A 33 2.52 10.63 23.91
CA SER A 33 3.08 10.63 22.56
C SER A 33 3.74 9.31 22.18
N GLU A 34 3.33 8.20 22.77
CA GLU A 34 3.83 6.87 22.37
C GLU A 34 3.47 6.52 20.92
N PRO A 35 4.29 5.68 20.24
CA PRO A 35 3.93 5.11 18.94
C PRO A 35 2.62 4.33 19.02
N LEU A 36 1.76 4.50 18.01
CA LEU A 36 0.42 3.93 18.01
C LEU A 36 0.18 3.04 16.79
N PHE A 37 0.03 1.74 17.03
CA PHE A 37 -0.56 0.84 16.04
C PHE A 37 -2.07 1.06 15.96
N THR A 38 -2.59 1.29 14.76
CA THR A 38 -4.03 1.47 14.56
C THR A 38 -4.47 0.91 13.22
N LYS A 39 -5.74 0.52 13.14
CA LYS A 39 -6.38 0.23 11.86
C LYS A 39 -6.88 1.52 11.24
N LEU A 40 -6.66 1.67 9.94
CA LEU A 40 -7.23 2.72 9.10
C LEU A 40 -7.72 2.07 7.80
N ARG A 41 -8.47 2.82 6.99
CA ARG A 41 -8.87 2.35 5.67
C ARG A 41 -7.68 2.22 4.73
N ASN A 42 -7.62 1.09 4.04
CA ASN A 42 -6.80 0.92 2.86
C ASN A 42 -7.21 1.97 1.81
N PRO A 43 -6.30 2.77 1.26
CA PRO A 43 -6.66 3.85 0.34
C PRO A 43 -7.19 3.37 -1.02
N SER A 44 -6.91 2.12 -1.41
CA SER A 44 -7.43 1.52 -2.64
C SER A 44 -8.77 0.81 -2.40
N THR A 45 -8.85 -0.05 -1.39
CA THR A 45 -10.01 -0.94 -1.18
C THR A 45 -11.00 -0.45 -0.13
N GLY A 46 -10.60 0.46 0.75
CA GLY A 46 -11.41 0.91 1.90
C GLY A 46 -11.47 -0.07 3.07
N GLU A 47 -10.83 -1.24 2.97
CA GLU A 47 -10.80 -2.28 4.00
C GLU A 47 -9.90 -1.91 5.19
N ALA A 48 -10.04 -2.65 6.30
CA ALA A 48 -9.24 -2.43 7.50
C ALA A 48 -7.79 -2.88 7.31
N THR A 49 -6.85 -1.93 7.29
CA THR A 49 -5.40 -2.20 7.22
C THR A 49 -4.69 -1.67 8.46
N LEU A 50 -3.64 -2.38 8.91
CA LEU A 50 -2.83 -1.98 10.06
C LEU A 50 -1.76 -0.95 9.65
N TYR A 51 -1.67 0.12 10.42
CA TYR A 51 -0.68 1.18 10.28
C TYR A 51 -0.02 1.47 11.63
N LEU A 52 1.10 2.18 11.60
CA LEU A 52 1.80 2.67 12.77
C LEU A 52 2.01 4.19 12.63
N PHE A 53 1.56 4.95 13.63
CA PHE A 53 2.00 6.33 13.84
C PHE A 53 3.22 6.31 14.75
N ASN A 54 4.25 7.09 14.42
CA ASN A 54 5.33 7.31 15.37
C ASN A 54 4.89 8.19 16.53
N SER A 55 5.82 8.39 17.46
CA SER A 55 5.63 9.23 18.62
C SER A 55 5.15 10.64 18.25
N GLY A 56 3.96 11.02 18.73
CA GLY A 56 3.31 12.30 18.42
C GLY A 56 2.64 12.39 17.04
N ALA A 57 2.47 11.26 16.33
CA ALA A 57 1.78 11.14 15.05
C ALA A 57 2.29 12.10 13.94
N GLN A 58 3.60 12.38 13.94
CA GLN A 58 4.22 13.25 12.94
C GLN A 58 4.47 12.53 11.61
N GLN A 59 4.61 11.21 11.64
CA GLN A 59 4.85 10.35 10.48
C GLN A 59 3.99 9.08 10.56
N LEU A 60 3.52 8.66 9.38
CA LEU A 60 2.75 7.43 9.20
C LEU A 60 3.63 6.35 8.57
N PHE A 61 3.45 5.12 9.02
CA PHE A 61 4.06 3.92 8.47
C PHE A 61 2.98 2.90 8.14
N GLU A 62 3.13 2.22 7.01
CA GLU A 62 2.33 1.04 6.70
C GLU A 62 2.96 -0.21 7.30
N VAL A 63 2.14 -1.20 7.65
CA VAL A 63 2.60 -2.49 8.17
C VAL A 63 2.25 -3.58 7.17
N LYS A 64 3.27 -4.12 6.48
CA LYS A 64 3.11 -5.25 5.57
C LYS A 64 3.61 -6.54 6.20
N ALA A 65 2.95 -7.65 5.93
CA ALA A 65 3.39 -8.97 6.39
C ALA A 65 3.94 -9.77 5.22
N PHE A 66 5.19 -10.20 5.32
CA PHE A 66 5.71 -11.28 4.50
C PHE A 66 5.29 -12.61 5.13
N HIS A 67 4.65 -13.46 4.34
CA HIS A 67 4.15 -14.76 4.76
C HIS A 67 4.53 -15.82 3.74
N GLU A 68 5.08 -16.92 4.24
CA GLU A 68 5.36 -18.13 3.48
C GLU A 68 4.88 -19.33 4.31
N GLU A 69 4.35 -20.35 3.64
CA GLU A 69 3.84 -21.56 4.31
C GLU A 69 4.95 -22.31 5.05
N CYS A 70 4.59 -22.99 6.14
CA CYS A 70 5.50 -23.84 6.91
C CYS A 70 6.74 -23.08 7.45
N ARG A 71 6.54 -21.86 7.97
CA ARG A 71 7.56 -21.06 8.66
C ARG A 71 7.22 -20.84 10.13
N SER A 72 8.25 -20.75 10.96
CA SER A 72 8.17 -20.42 12.39
C SER A 72 9.46 -19.70 12.81
N TRP A 73 9.42 -18.98 13.92
CA TRP A 73 10.59 -18.30 14.49
C TRP A 73 11.07 -18.97 15.77
N PHE A 74 12.39 -19.06 15.93
CA PHE A 74 13.01 -19.33 17.23
C PHE A 74 13.44 -17.99 17.82
N ILE A 75 12.87 -17.61 18.96
CA ILE A 75 13.10 -16.31 19.61
C ILE A 75 13.63 -16.58 21.02
N GLY A 76 14.95 -16.46 21.21
CA GLY A 76 15.58 -16.85 22.47
C GLY A 76 15.36 -18.34 22.74
N GLN A 77 14.57 -18.67 23.77
CA GLN A 77 14.23 -20.05 24.16
C GLN A 77 12.79 -20.45 23.80
N THR A 78 12.07 -19.62 23.03
CA THR A 78 10.68 -19.88 22.64
C THR A 78 10.57 -20.14 21.14
N VAL A 79 9.51 -20.87 20.76
CA VAL A 79 9.13 -21.08 19.36
C VAL A 79 7.84 -20.32 19.10
N GLN A 80 7.89 -19.36 18.18
CA GLN A 80 6.72 -18.65 17.69
C GLN A 80 6.22 -19.34 16.42
N GLN A 81 5.04 -19.96 16.52
CA GLN A 81 4.43 -20.69 15.40
C GLN A 81 4.14 -19.78 14.20
N ASP A 82 3.77 -18.53 14.45
CA ASP A 82 3.54 -17.55 13.38
C ASP A 82 4.89 -17.14 12.75
N GLY A 83 5.21 -17.72 11.60
CA GLY A 83 6.43 -17.41 10.85
C GLY A 83 6.39 -16.13 10.03
N ARG A 84 5.37 -15.26 10.19
CA ARG A 84 5.30 -14.00 9.44
C ARG A 84 6.42 -13.05 9.87
N LEU A 85 6.94 -12.30 8.90
CA LEU A 85 7.85 -11.18 9.12
C LEU A 85 7.12 -9.88 8.80
N LEU A 86 6.98 -8.99 9.78
CA LEU A 86 6.35 -7.69 9.57
C LEU A 86 7.39 -6.67 9.10
N PHE A 87 7.03 -5.90 8.09
CA PHE A 87 7.78 -4.74 7.61
C PHE A 87 6.98 -3.48 7.93
N VAL A 88 7.63 -2.56 8.60
CA VAL A 88 7.12 -1.21 8.85
C VAL A 88 7.85 -0.29 7.86
N THR A 89 7.12 0.31 6.91
CA THR A 89 7.72 1.19 5.90
C THR A 89 7.07 2.56 5.93
N PRO A 90 7.84 3.66 5.74
CA PRO A 90 7.27 5.00 5.66
C PRO A 90 6.17 5.07 4.60
N MET A 91 5.02 5.63 4.97
CA MET A 91 3.85 5.74 4.10
C MET A 91 3.52 7.21 3.86
N ASP A 92 3.30 7.60 2.60
CA ASP A 92 2.81 8.94 2.29
C ASP A 92 1.34 9.06 2.71
N PRO A 93 1.02 9.88 3.73
CA PRO A 93 -0.34 10.00 4.26
C PRO A 93 -1.32 10.59 3.24
N LEU A 94 -0.85 11.25 2.18
CA LEU A 94 -1.74 11.80 1.14
C LEU A 94 -2.56 10.72 0.45
N PHE A 95 -2.08 9.48 0.32
CA PHE A 95 -2.89 8.40 -0.25
C PHE A 95 -4.11 8.08 0.62
N LEU A 96 -3.95 8.08 1.95
CA LEU A 96 -5.08 7.87 2.86
C LEU A 96 -6.02 9.07 2.88
N ILE A 97 -5.49 10.29 2.88
CA ILE A 97 -6.31 11.51 2.80
C ILE A 97 -7.10 11.56 1.48
N LEU A 98 -6.49 11.13 0.38
CA LEU A 98 -7.11 11.07 -0.94
C LEU A 98 -8.36 10.20 -0.95
N TYR A 99 -8.37 9.07 -0.23
CA TYR A 99 -9.56 8.24 -0.06
C TYR A 99 -10.74 9.05 0.51
N TYR A 100 -10.51 9.77 1.62
CA TYR A 100 -11.56 10.58 2.27
C TYR A 100 -12.00 11.75 1.39
N LEU A 101 -11.07 12.40 0.69
CA LEU A 101 -11.39 13.48 -0.24
C LEU A 101 -12.29 13.01 -1.39
N ILE A 102 -11.95 11.88 -2.02
CA ILE A 102 -12.77 11.31 -3.11
C ILE A 102 -14.14 10.90 -2.59
N LYS A 103 -14.20 10.29 -1.39
CA LYS A 103 -15.47 9.92 -0.74
C LYS A 103 -16.33 11.16 -0.49
N ALA A 104 -15.77 12.20 0.14
CA ALA A 104 -16.47 13.44 0.43
C ALA A 104 -16.92 14.19 -0.83
N ASP A 105 -16.12 14.17 -1.89
CA ASP A 105 -16.47 14.78 -3.18
C ASP A 105 -17.71 14.11 -3.80
N LYS A 106 -17.76 12.77 -3.77
CA LYS A 106 -18.91 11.97 -4.23
C LYS A 106 -20.16 12.20 -3.37
N GLU A 107 -20.01 12.18 -2.05
CA GLU A 107 -21.14 12.29 -1.11
C GLU A 107 -21.72 13.71 -1.03
N GLN A 108 -20.87 14.74 -1.17
CA GLN A 108 -21.27 16.13 -0.96
C GLN A 108 -21.25 16.98 -2.23
N GLN A 109 -21.19 16.36 -3.41
CA GLN A 109 -21.25 17.04 -4.71
C GLN A 109 -20.20 18.14 -4.88
N GLY A 110 -18.95 17.86 -4.46
CA GLY A 110 -17.82 18.77 -4.65
C GLY A 110 -17.86 20.08 -3.85
N LYS A 111 -18.37 20.04 -2.62
CA LYS A 111 -18.31 21.19 -1.69
C LYS A 111 -16.92 21.35 -1.06
N PHE A 112 -16.52 22.60 -0.86
CA PHE A 112 -15.33 22.97 -0.11
C PHE A 112 -15.58 22.76 1.39
N GLN A 113 -14.70 22.00 2.06
CA GLN A 113 -14.85 21.63 3.46
C GLN A 113 -13.52 21.72 4.22
N PRO A 114 -13.55 22.00 5.52
CA PRO A 114 -12.38 21.86 6.39
C PRO A 114 -11.88 20.41 6.43
N LEU A 115 -10.55 20.20 6.48
CA LEU A 115 -9.98 18.84 6.45
C LEU A 115 -10.39 17.98 7.65
N ASP A 116 -10.57 18.59 8.81
CA ASP A 116 -11.08 17.97 10.03
C ASP A 116 -12.53 17.49 9.90
N GLN A 117 -13.29 17.99 8.92
CA GLN A 117 -14.62 17.49 8.58
C GLN A 117 -14.58 16.41 7.48
N VAL A 118 -13.57 16.47 6.60
CA VAL A 118 -13.37 15.46 5.54
C VAL A 118 -12.82 14.16 6.09
N VAL A 119 -11.83 14.23 6.99
CA VAL A 119 -11.13 13.05 7.54
C VAL A 119 -11.79 12.60 8.83
N LEU A 120 -13.05 12.19 8.71
CA LEU A 120 -13.87 11.67 9.81
C LEU A 120 -14.39 10.28 9.46
N ASP A 121 -14.15 9.35 10.38
CA ASP A 121 -14.59 7.96 10.23
C ASP A 121 -14.96 7.37 11.58
N SER A 122 -16.23 6.98 11.72
CA SER A 122 -16.73 6.38 12.96
C SER A 122 -16.21 4.95 13.16
N ASP A 123 -15.92 4.23 12.08
CA ASP A 123 -15.34 2.88 12.15
C ASP A 123 -13.85 2.93 12.54
N TYR A 124 -13.18 4.05 12.22
CA TYR A 124 -11.74 4.25 12.40
C TYR A 124 -11.43 5.61 13.07
N PRO A 125 -11.69 5.75 14.39
CA PRO A 125 -11.63 7.04 15.10
C PRO A 125 -10.24 7.68 15.15
N ASN A 126 -9.18 6.93 14.83
CA ASN A 126 -7.81 7.42 14.77
C ASN A 126 -7.46 8.11 13.44
N CYS A 127 -8.36 8.15 12.44
CA CYS A 127 -8.10 8.81 11.16
C CYS A 127 -7.73 10.32 11.28
N PRO A 128 -8.22 11.12 12.25
CA PRO A 128 -7.83 12.52 12.35
C PRO A 128 -6.33 12.71 12.67
N LEU A 129 -5.64 11.68 13.17
CA LEU A 129 -4.19 11.71 13.37
C LEU A 129 -3.42 11.92 12.06
N LEU A 130 -4.00 11.55 10.91
CA LEU A 130 -3.40 11.81 9.59
C LEU A 130 -3.15 13.32 9.37
N LEU A 131 -4.00 14.19 9.93
CA LEU A 131 -3.86 15.64 9.80
C LEU A 131 -2.72 16.21 10.67
N LYS A 132 -2.22 15.43 11.64
CA LYS A 132 -1.06 15.81 12.45
C LYS A 132 0.27 15.57 11.71
N CYS A 133 0.28 14.70 10.71
CA CYS A 133 1.48 14.39 9.94
C CYS A 133 2.01 15.63 9.21
N ALA A 134 3.32 15.90 9.35
CA ALA A 134 3.94 17.11 8.79
C ALA A 134 3.77 17.20 7.26
N ASP A 135 3.87 16.06 6.58
CA ASP A 135 3.76 15.97 5.13
C ASP A 135 2.38 16.36 4.61
N VAL A 136 1.30 16.09 5.36
CA VAL A 136 -0.07 16.47 4.92
C VAL A 136 -0.19 17.97 4.85
N LYS A 137 0.25 18.69 5.90
CA LYS A 137 0.15 20.15 5.95
C LYS A 137 0.90 20.84 4.81
N GLN A 138 2.04 20.27 4.41
CA GLN A 138 2.87 20.84 3.35
C GLN A 138 2.36 20.48 1.95
N HIS A 139 1.81 19.28 1.76
CA HIS A 139 1.59 18.73 0.43
C HIS A 139 0.12 18.55 0.02
N ILE A 140 -0.85 18.84 0.89
CA ILE A 140 -2.29 18.68 0.59
C ILE A 140 -2.74 19.43 -0.66
N HIS A 141 -2.16 20.60 -0.93
CA HIS A 141 -2.44 21.43 -2.11
C HIS A 141 -2.18 20.73 -3.45
N HIS A 142 -1.44 19.61 -3.45
CA HIS A 142 -1.19 18.76 -4.63
C HIS A 142 -2.39 17.90 -5.04
N ILE A 143 -3.35 17.66 -4.15
CA ILE A 143 -4.54 16.84 -4.43
C ILE A 143 -5.86 17.59 -4.21
N THR A 144 -5.81 18.82 -3.66
CA THR A 144 -6.98 19.65 -3.39
C THR A 144 -6.96 21.02 -4.09
N GLU A 145 -8.13 21.53 -4.42
CA GLU A 145 -8.39 22.98 -4.54
C GLU A 145 -8.57 23.57 -3.15
N GLU A 146 -8.00 24.76 -2.92
CA GLU A 146 -8.05 25.45 -1.63
C GLU A 146 -8.79 26.77 -1.76
N LYS A 147 -9.61 27.07 -0.75
CA LYS A 147 -10.22 28.38 -0.53
C LYS A 147 -9.97 28.78 0.91
N GLU A 148 -9.63 30.03 1.11
CA GLU A 148 -9.41 30.60 2.43
C GLU A 148 -10.51 31.63 2.72
N ILE A 149 -11.19 31.47 3.85
CA ILE A 149 -12.21 32.38 4.32
C ILE A 149 -11.85 32.73 5.76
N GLY A 150 -11.44 33.97 6.00
CA GLY A 150 -10.89 34.38 7.30
C GLY A 150 -9.57 33.66 7.58
N SER A 151 -9.48 32.97 8.72
CA SER A 151 -8.32 32.17 9.14
C SER A 151 -8.47 30.67 8.85
N GLN A 152 -9.57 30.25 8.22
CA GLN A 152 -9.87 28.85 7.98
C GLN A 152 -9.70 28.49 6.50
N LYS A 153 -9.04 27.35 6.26
CA LYS A 153 -8.85 26.78 4.93
C LYS A 153 -9.87 25.69 4.67
N PHE A 154 -10.46 25.76 3.48
CA PHE A 154 -11.41 24.80 2.97
C PHE A 154 -10.83 24.13 1.74
N HIS A 155 -10.98 22.81 1.69
CA HIS A 155 -10.39 21.95 0.67
C HIS A 155 -11.50 21.24 -0.11
N LYS A 156 -11.27 21.07 -1.41
CA LYS A 156 -12.11 20.24 -2.28
C LYS A 156 -11.19 19.34 -3.10
N TYR A 157 -11.58 18.09 -3.32
CA TYR A 157 -10.84 17.18 -4.21
C TYR A 157 -10.64 17.81 -5.59
N SER A 158 -9.46 17.61 -6.18
CA SER A 158 -9.15 18.02 -7.55
C SER A 158 -8.48 16.88 -8.30
N GLN A 159 -9.22 16.27 -9.22
CA GLN A 159 -8.72 15.17 -10.04
C GLN A 159 -7.53 15.60 -10.90
N GLU A 160 -7.56 16.79 -11.49
CA GLU A 160 -6.48 17.30 -12.34
C GLU A 160 -5.15 17.41 -11.56
N LYS A 161 -5.20 18.03 -10.37
CA LYS A 161 -4.01 18.14 -9.50
C LYS A 161 -3.53 16.78 -9.04
N THR A 162 -4.45 15.90 -8.69
CA THR A 162 -4.15 14.53 -8.26
C THR A 162 -3.42 13.74 -9.36
N LEU A 163 -3.87 13.82 -10.62
CA LEU A 163 -3.19 13.15 -11.75
C LEU A 163 -1.77 13.70 -11.98
N LYS A 164 -1.58 15.02 -11.85
CA LYS A 164 -0.24 15.65 -11.91
C LYS A 164 0.67 15.14 -10.79
N TRP A 165 0.14 15.03 -9.57
CA TRP A 165 0.87 14.50 -8.42
C TRP A 165 1.20 13.00 -8.59
N LEU A 166 0.24 12.18 -9.00
CA LEU A 166 0.44 10.75 -9.27
C LEU A 166 1.48 10.52 -10.36
N LYS A 167 1.49 11.30 -11.44
CA LYS A 167 2.54 11.23 -12.47
C LYS A 167 3.94 11.49 -11.88
N LYS A 168 4.07 12.41 -10.92
CA LYS A 168 5.34 12.61 -10.20
C LYS A 168 5.71 11.39 -9.36
N LYS A 169 4.75 10.78 -8.65
CA LYS A 169 4.95 9.54 -7.89
C LYS A 169 5.37 8.36 -8.77
N VAL A 170 4.76 8.20 -9.95
CA VAL A 170 5.15 7.19 -10.95
C VAL A 170 6.61 7.40 -11.35
N ASN A 171 6.97 8.63 -11.71
CA ASN A 171 8.35 8.95 -12.09
C ASN A 171 9.36 8.73 -10.95
N GLN A 172 8.99 9.04 -9.71
CA GLN A 172 9.82 8.76 -8.53
C GLN A 172 10.02 7.25 -8.35
N THR A 173 8.96 6.47 -8.50
CA THR A 173 9.00 5.00 -8.43
C THR A 173 9.88 4.42 -9.53
N VAL A 174 9.75 4.89 -10.78
CA VAL A 174 10.64 4.49 -11.88
C VAL A 174 12.11 4.77 -11.56
N LYS A 175 12.42 5.93 -10.98
CA LYS A 175 13.79 6.25 -10.56
C LYS A 175 14.28 5.29 -9.48
N ALA A 176 13.44 4.96 -8.50
CA ALA A 176 13.77 4.02 -7.43
C ALA A 176 13.99 2.59 -7.97
N LEU A 177 13.13 2.12 -8.88
CA LEU A 177 13.27 0.80 -9.52
C LEU A 177 14.62 0.68 -10.24
N LYS A 178 14.98 1.69 -11.03
CA LYS A 178 16.28 1.74 -11.72
C LYS A 178 17.46 1.85 -10.75
N GLY A 179 17.35 2.70 -9.73
CA GLY A 179 18.40 2.90 -8.73
C GLY A 179 18.68 1.65 -7.89
N ASN A 180 17.67 0.80 -7.68
CA ASN A 180 17.79 -0.47 -6.96
C ASN A 180 18.00 -1.68 -7.89
N ASN A 181 18.23 -1.46 -9.19
CA ASN A 181 18.45 -2.51 -10.20
C ASN A 181 17.33 -3.58 -10.27
N ILE A 182 16.07 -3.16 -10.11
CA ILE A 182 14.90 -4.05 -10.19
C ILE A 182 14.52 -4.24 -11.67
N SER A 183 14.54 -5.48 -12.15
CA SER A 183 14.04 -5.84 -13.49
C SER A 183 12.51 -5.89 -13.53
N VAL A 184 11.91 -5.30 -14.56
CA VAL A 184 10.46 -5.06 -14.67
C VAL A 184 9.80 -5.72 -15.90
N GLY A 185 10.57 -6.37 -16.76
CA GLY A 185 10.07 -6.99 -17.99
C GLY A 185 9.07 -8.13 -17.75
N GLU A 186 8.26 -8.39 -18.78
CA GLU A 186 7.11 -9.33 -18.83
C GLU A 186 7.43 -10.79 -18.43
N ARG A 187 8.71 -11.13 -18.26
CA ARG A 187 9.17 -12.40 -17.70
C ARG A 187 10.07 -12.11 -16.50
N VAL A 188 9.47 -11.98 -15.33
CA VAL A 188 10.20 -12.04 -14.05
C VAL A 188 10.87 -13.41 -13.98
N ARG A 189 12.15 -13.47 -14.37
CA ARG A 189 12.98 -14.65 -14.18
C ARG A 189 13.29 -14.71 -12.68
N ALA A 190 13.11 -15.89 -12.06
CA ALA A 190 13.60 -16.12 -10.71
C ALA A 190 15.06 -15.64 -10.62
N ALA A 191 15.47 -15.06 -9.48
CA ALA A 191 16.81 -14.50 -9.28
C ALA A 191 17.96 -15.50 -9.61
N THR A 192 17.66 -16.79 -9.66
CA THR A 192 18.57 -17.90 -9.99
C THR A 192 18.63 -18.30 -11.47
N PHE A 193 17.82 -17.73 -12.38
CA PHE A 193 17.79 -18.16 -13.79
C PHE A 193 18.30 -17.07 -14.74
N ILE A 194 19.61 -17.12 -15.04
CA ILE A 194 20.25 -16.25 -16.04
C ILE A 194 19.98 -16.83 -17.44
N SER A 195 18.96 -16.32 -18.13
CA SER A 195 18.80 -16.59 -19.56
C SER A 195 19.60 -15.57 -20.39
N VAL A 196 20.33 -16.09 -21.38
CA VAL A 196 21.40 -15.41 -22.16
C VAL A 196 20.90 -14.30 -23.10
N THR A 197 19.60 -14.04 -23.18
CA THR A 197 19.04 -12.92 -23.97
C THR A 197 18.72 -11.74 -23.07
N GLN A 198 19.59 -10.72 -23.11
CA GLN A 198 19.35 -9.39 -22.52
C GLN A 198 18.29 -8.66 -23.32
N ILE A 199 17.02 -8.90 -22.99
CA ILE A 199 15.96 -7.96 -23.37
C ILE A 199 16.08 -6.82 -22.37
N THR A 200 16.52 -5.66 -22.83
CA THR A 200 16.58 -4.46 -21.99
C THR A 200 15.15 -4.00 -21.72
N ASP A 201 14.79 -3.88 -20.44
CA ASP A 201 13.48 -3.36 -20.05
C ASP A 201 13.28 -1.96 -20.63
N SER A 202 12.18 -1.79 -21.36
CA SER A 202 11.88 -0.52 -22.01
C SER A 202 11.45 0.53 -20.97
N LYS A 203 11.53 1.81 -21.33
CA LYS A 203 11.00 2.89 -20.48
C LYS A 203 9.51 2.69 -20.17
N GLU A 204 8.75 2.15 -21.12
CA GLU A 204 7.32 1.88 -20.96
C GLU A 204 7.07 0.77 -19.93
N ASP A 205 7.89 -0.28 -19.92
CA ASP A 205 7.78 -1.38 -18.94
C ASP A 205 7.95 -0.88 -17.50
N TYR A 206 8.94 0.00 -17.26
CA TYR A 206 9.11 0.63 -15.95
C TYR A 206 7.93 1.50 -15.55
N ILE A 207 7.37 2.28 -16.50
CA ILE A 207 6.21 3.14 -16.20
C ILE A 207 4.99 2.28 -15.90
N ARG A 208 4.79 1.18 -16.64
CA ARG A 208 3.70 0.23 -16.41
C ARG A 208 3.83 -0.48 -15.07
N TYR A 209 5.03 -0.95 -14.74
CA TYR A 209 5.29 -1.59 -13.44
C TYR A 209 5.07 -0.61 -12.27
N ALA A 210 5.58 0.62 -12.40
CA ALA A 210 5.36 1.67 -11.41
C ALA A 210 3.89 2.07 -11.27
N HIS A 211 3.14 2.11 -12.38
CA HIS A 211 1.69 2.31 -12.35
C HIS A 211 0.98 1.18 -11.59
N GLY A 212 1.38 -0.07 -11.81
CA GLY A 212 0.88 -1.23 -11.05
C GLY A 212 1.09 -1.07 -9.54
N LEU A 213 2.32 -0.76 -9.11
CA LEU A 213 2.65 -0.54 -7.70
C LEU A 213 1.81 0.60 -7.08
N ILE A 214 1.65 1.71 -7.79
CA ILE A 214 0.86 2.85 -7.30
C ILE A 214 -0.63 2.53 -7.25
N SER A 215 -1.13 1.67 -8.15
CA SER A 215 -2.53 1.27 -8.21
C SER A 215 -2.99 0.53 -6.95
N GLU A 216 -2.08 -0.10 -6.20
CA GLU A 216 -2.38 -0.71 -4.89
C GLU A 216 -2.74 0.32 -3.81
N TYR A 217 -2.44 1.61 -4.05
CA TYR A 217 -2.65 2.71 -3.10
C TYR A 217 -3.71 3.71 -3.53
N ILE A 218 -4.40 3.49 -4.66
CA ILE A 218 -5.46 4.37 -5.16
C ILE A 218 -6.70 3.57 -5.59
N PRO A 219 -7.89 4.17 -5.60
CA PRO A 219 -9.10 3.52 -6.10
C PRO A 219 -8.98 3.13 -7.59
N GLU A 220 -9.67 2.06 -7.99
CA GLU A 220 -9.61 1.51 -9.35
C GLU A 220 -9.95 2.55 -10.44
N ASP A 221 -10.98 3.37 -10.22
CA ASP A 221 -11.38 4.44 -11.14
C ASP A 221 -10.22 5.41 -11.40
N LEU A 222 -9.51 5.80 -10.34
CA LEU A 222 -8.38 6.72 -10.44
C LEU A 222 -7.16 6.05 -11.08
N SER A 223 -6.96 4.75 -10.86
CA SER A 223 -5.93 3.98 -11.56
C SER A 223 -6.14 3.95 -13.07
N LYS A 224 -7.38 3.76 -13.54
CA LYS A 224 -7.75 3.83 -14.96
C LYS A 224 -7.49 5.21 -15.56
N GLU A 225 -7.88 6.26 -14.86
CA GLU A 225 -7.63 7.65 -15.29
C GLU A 225 -6.12 7.98 -15.31
N LEU A 226 -5.35 7.48 -14.34
CA LEU A 226 -3.90 7.61 -14.33
C LEU A 226 -3.26 6.88 -15.52
N LEU A 227 -3.75 5.67 -15.86
CA LEU A 227 -3.24 4.90 -16.99
C LEU A 227 -3.41 5.68 -18.31
N LYS A 228 -4.61 6.24 -18.53
CA LYS A 228 -4.91 7.12 -19.67
C LYS A 228 -4.01 8.36 -19.66
N TYR A 229 -3.84 8.99 -18.50
CA TYR A 229 -3.01 10.20 -18.36
C TYR A 229 -1.51 9.95 -18.63
N LEU A 230 -1.03 8.73 -18.40
CA LEU A 230 0.33 8.31 -18.72
C LEU A 230 0.52 7.92 -20.19
N GLY A 231 -0.56 7.77 -20.96
CA GLY A 231 -0.52 7.34 -22.36
C GLY A 231 -0.18 5.86 -22.53
N LEU A 232 -0.42 5.03 -21.51
CA LEU A 232 -0.15 3.60 -21.59
C LEU A 232 -1.37 2.86 -22.17
N PRO A 233 -1.17 1.88 -23.08
CA PRO A 233 -2.27 1.07 -23.57
C PRO A 233 -2.84 0.18 -22.46
N GLU A 234 -4.17 0.09 -22.40
CA GLU A 234 -4.88 -0.84 -21.51
C GLU A 234 -4.38 -2.28 -21.75
N PHE A 235 -4.01 -2.96 -20.67
CA PHE A 235 -3.64 -4.37 -20.75
C PHE A 235 -4.91 -5.17 -21.00
N LYS A 236 -5.09 -5.71 -22.21
CA LYS A 236 -6.00 -6.84 -22.41
C LYS A 236 -5.31 -8.04 -21.77
N SER A 237 -5.90 -8.61 -20.72
CA SER A 237 -5.44 -9.89 -20.17
C SER A 237 -5.27 -10.89 -21.33
N PRO A 238 -4.16 -11.65 -21.40
CA PRO A 238 -4.04 -12.69 -22.40
C PRO A 238 -5.22 -13.66 -22.25
N VAL A 239 -5.85 -14.00 -23.37
CA VAL A 239 -6.87 -15.05 -23.45
C VAL A 239 -6.29 -16.29 -22.76
N PRO A 240 -7.04 -16.97 -21.85
CA PRO A 240 -6.55 -18.20 -21.22
C PRO A 240 -6.10 -19.16 -22.32
N GLU A 241 -4.83 -19.59 -22.27
CA GLU A 241 -4.34 -20.60 -23.19
C GLU A 241 -5.27 -21.83 -23.13
N PRO A 242 -5.71 -22.37 -24.29
CA PRO A 242 -6.57 -23.53 -24.31
C PRO A 242 -5.85 -24.70 -23.60
N PRO A 243 -6.57 -25.51 -22.79
CA PRO A 243 -5.94 -26.53 -21.97
C PRO A 243 -5.13 -27.49 -22.85
N LEU A 244 -3.84 -27.64 -22.51
CA LEU A 244 -2.94 -28.61 -23.13
C LEU A 244 -3.58 -30.01 -23.03
N LYS A 245 -3.89 -30.60 -24.19
CA LYS A 245 -4.41 -31.98 -24.27
C LYS A 245 -3.40 -32.92 -23.63
N MET A 246 -3.81 -33.58 -22.53
CA MET A 246 -2.98 -34.61 -21.91
C MET A 246 -2.77 -35.78 -22.89
N PRO A 247 -1.55 -36.35 -23.01
CA PRO A 247 -1.33 -37.53 -23.83
C PRO A 247 -2.07 -38.73 -23.22
N VAL A 248 -2.83 -39.43 -24.05
CA VAL A 248 -3.52 -40.68 -23.70
C VAL A 248 -2.50 -41.70 -23.18
N GLN A 249 -2.64 -42.11 -21.91
CA GLN A 249 -1.85 -43.20 -21.33
C GLN A 249 -2.06 -44.47 -22.16
N ARG A 250 -1.00 -44.95 -22.81
CA ARG A 250 -0.97 -46.28 -23.44
C ARG A 250 -1.09 -47.33 -22.35
N ARG A 251 -2.23 -48.02 -22.29
CA ARG A 251 -2.43 -49.23 -21.48
C ARG A 251 -1.39 -50.28 -21.89
N ALA A 252 -0.56 -50.70 -20.94
CA ALA A 252 0.28 -51.89 -21.09
C ALA A 252 -0.62 -53.13 -21.21
N LYS A 253 -0.52 -53.86 -22.33
CA LYS A 253 -1.09 -55.21 -22.44
C LYS A 253 -0.20 -56.15 -21.62
N LYS A 254 -0.76 -56.71 -20.55
CA LYS A 254 -0.20 -57.92 -19.90
C LYS A 254 -0.30 -59.08 -20.90
N LYS A 255 0.83 -59.74 -21.15
CA LYS A 255 0.91 -61.13 -21.58
C LYS A 255 1.45 -61.92 -20.41
#